data_AF-A0A950BZB1-F1
#
_entry.id   AF-A0A950BZB1-F1
#
_cell.length_a   1.000
_cell.length_b   1.000
_cell.length_c   1.000
_cell.angle_alpha   90.00
_cell.angle_beta   90.00
_cell.angle_gamma   90.00
#
_symmetry.space_group_name_H-M   'P 1'
#
loop_
_entity.id
_entity.type
_entity.pdbx_description
1 polymer ?
#
loop_
_entity_poly.entity_id
_entity_poly.type
_entity_poly.pdbx_seq_one_letter_code
_entity_poly.pdbx_strand_id
1 'polypeptide(L)' 'MDFPIAVVSKHSAREKSIRHGHPSTLHLWWARRPLGACRSMLMALLLPDPEDQHCPAEFKTSARSLLGKMTGLLVSVLFC' A
#
# COMPACT_ATOMS: atom_id res chain seq x y z
N MET A 1 12.03 10.93 -2.54
CA MET A 1 10.98 9.93 -2.31
C MET A 1 11.46 8.67 -1.58
N ASP A 2 11.19 8.60 -0.28
CA ASP A 2 11.27 7.35 0.48
C ASP A 2 9.92 6.63 0.40
N PHE A 3 9.84 5.52 -0.34
CA PHE A 3 8.67 4.65 -0.29
C PHE A 3 8.53 4.09 1.13
N PRO A 4 7.34 4.09 1.75
CA PRO A 4 7.19 3.74 3.15
C PRO A 4 7.21 2.22 3.36
N ILE A 5 8.40 1.64 3.23
CA ILE A 5 8.64 0.19 3.26
C ILE A 5 8.24 -0.40 4.61
N ALA A 6 8.51 0.31 5.71
CA ALA A 6 8.34 -0.20 7.07
C ALA A 6 6.91 -0.69 7.34
N VAL A 7 5.92 0.00 6.80
CA VAL A 7 4.51 -0.27 7.10
C VAL A 7 3.81 -0.97 5.99
N VAL A 8 4.17 -0.76 4.73
CA VAL A 8 3.81 -1.72 3.69
C VAL A 8 4.22 -3.12 4.15
N SER A 9 5.43 -3.25 4.73
CA SER A 9 5.91 -4.48 5.35
C SER A 9 5.08 -4.89 6.58
N LYS A 10 4.80 -3.98 7.52
CA LYS A 10 3.95 -4.28 8.71
C LYS A 10 2.56 -4.80 8.33
N HIS A 11 1.91 -4.21 7.33
CA HIS A 11 0.60 -4.65 6.85
C HIS A 11 0.67 -5.96 6.11
N SER A 12 1.69 -6.14 5.28
CA SER A 12 1.98 -7.40 4.60
C SER A 12 2.23 -8.54 5.59
N ALA A 13 2.97 -8.27 6.68
CA ALA A 13 3.23 -9.22 7.74
C ALA A 13 1.96 -9.59 8.51
N ARG A 14 1.10 -8.60 8.82
CA ARG A 14 -0.20 -8.84 9.44
C ARG A 14 -1.11 -9.69 8.55
N GLU A 15 -1.21 -9.38 7.26
CA GLU A 15 -1.98 -10.18 6.29
C GLU A 15 -1.47 -11.63 6.24
N LYS A 16 -0.15 -11.81 6.37
CA LYS A 16 0.48 -13.14 6.44
C LYS A 16 0.20 -13.86 7.76
N SER A 17 -0.15 -13.19 8.85
CA SER A 17 -0.31 -13.82 10.18
C SER A 17 -1.77 -14.10 10.58
N ILE A 18 -2.76 -13.63 9.83
CA ILE A 18 -4.19 -13.92 10.09
C ILE A 18 -4.51 -15.33 9.58
N ARG A 19 -4.37 -16.35 10.45
CA ARG A 19 -4.66 -17.75 10.09
C ARG A 19 -5.30 -18.50 11.25
N HIS A 20 -6.50 -19.04 11.03
CA HIS A 20 -7.16 -19.99 11.93
C HIS A 20 -7.81 -21.12 11.11
N GLY A 21 -7.44 -22.38 11.38
CA GLY A 21 -8.30 -23.56 11.14
C GLY A 21 -8.38 -24.24 9.76
N HIS A 22 -7.60 -23.91 8.72
CA HIS A 22 -7.76 -24.52 7.38
C HIS A 22 -6.43 -25.08 6.81
N PRO A 23 -6.32 -26.31 6.26
CA PRO A 23 -5.05 -26.93 5.80
C PRO A 23 -4.12 -26.07 4.93
N SER A 24 -4.66 -25.10 4.18
CA SER A 24 -3.90 -24.03 3.51
C SER A 24 -3.04 -23.14 4.44
N THR A 25 -3.18 -23.27 5.76
CA THR A 25 -2.43 -22.53 6.79
C THR A 25 -1.11 -23.19 7.18
N LEU A 26 -0.90 -24.47 6.83
CA LEU A 26 0.29 -25.26 7.19
C LEU A 26 1.43 -25.12 6.16
N HIS A 27 1.09 -24.97 4.89
CA HIS A 27 2.06 -24.81 3.82
C HIS A 27 1.62 -23.65 2.91
N LEU A 28 2.32 -22.51 2.97
CA LEU A 28 2.26 -21.52 1.89
C LEU A 28 3.00 -22.11 0.69
N TRP A 29 2.30 -22.86 -0.15
CA TRP A 29 2.84 -23.23 -1.45
C TRP A 29 3.06 -21.97 -2.30
N TRP A 30 4.23 -21.91 -2.93
CA TRP A 30 4.92 -20.75 -3.53
C TRP A 30 4.39 -19.36 -3.14
N ALA A 31 5.00 -18.81 -2.08
CA ALA A 31 5.06 -17.39 -1.68
C ALA A 31 3.93 -16.48 -2.24
N ARG A 32 2.78 -16.45 -1.55
CA ARG A 32 1.74 -15.45 -1.84
C ARG A 32 2.31 -14.03 -1.69
N ARG A 33 2.09 -13.19 -2.71
CA ARG A 33 2.37 -11.76 -2.65
C ARG A 33 1.26 -11.09 -1.79
N PRO A 34 1.61 -10.43 -0.67
CA PRO A 34 0.63 -9.75 0.17
C PRO A 34 -0.05 -8.63 -0.62
N LEU A 35 -1.39 -8.57 -0.56
CA LEU A 35 -2.19 -7.63 -1.34
C LEU A 35 -1.87 -6.18 -0.97
N GLY A 36 -1.49 -5.93 0.29
CA GLY A 36 -1.02 -4.63 0.73
C GLY A 36 0.15 -4.12 -0.12
N ALA A 37 1.20 -4.93 -0.27
CA ALA A 37 2.38 -4.56 -1.04
C ALA A 37 2.11 -4.39 -2.54
N CYS A 38 1.28 -5.26 -3.14
CA CYS A 38 0.92 -5.15 -4.55
C CYS A 38 0.14 -3.87 -4.85
N ARG A 39 -0.81 -3.51 -3.98
CA ARG A 39 -1.63 -2.29 -4.14
C ARG A 39 -0.80 -1.02 -3.99
N SER A 40 0.09 -0.97 -2.99
CA SER A 40 1.00 0.17 -2.80
C SER A 40 1.95 0.33 -3.98
N MET A 41 2.49 -0.78 -4.50
CA MET A 41 3.38 -0.76 -5.67
C MET A 41 2.65 -0.28 -6.92
N LEU A 42 1.42 -0.76 -7.17
CA LEU A 42 0.61 -0.30 -8.30
C LEU A 42 0.29 1.20 -8.21
N MET A 43 -0.05 1.71 -7.03
CA MET A 43 -0.29 3.15 -6.86
C MET A 43 0.98 3.98 -7.12
N ALA A 44 2.13 3.53 -6.63
CA ALA A 44 3.41 4.20 -6.89
C ALA A 44 3.79 4.21 -8.37
N LEU A 45 3.38 3.19 -9.14
CA LEU A 45 3.64 3.11 -10.58
C LEU A 45 2.63 3.91 -11.42
N LEU A 46 1.36 4.01 -10.98
CA LEU A 46 0.30 4.69 -11.74
C LEU A 46 0.26 6.19 -11.51
N LEU A 47 0.65 6.67 -10.32
CA LEU A 47 0.54 8.07 -9.96
C LEU A 47 1.83 8.84 -10.31
N PRO A 48 1.73 10.07 -10.84
CA PRO A 48 2.90 10.91 -11.04
C PRO A 48 3.53 11.27 -9.70
N ASP A 49 4.87 11.30 -9.67
CA ASP A 49 5.62 11.58 -8.46
C ASP A 49 5.32 13.02 -7.97
N PRO A 50 4.85 13.21 -6.73
CA PRO A 50 4.57 14.54 -6.20
C PRO A 50 5.83 15.40 -5.96
N GLU A 51 7.04 14.85 -5.91
CA GLU A 51 8.30 15.63 -5.89
C GLU A 51 8.81 16.00 -7.30
N ASP A 52 8.25 15.43 -8.37
CA ASP A 52 8.63 15.81 -9.72
C ASP A 52 8.25 17.28 -9.99
N GLN A 53 9.18 18.00 -10.60
CA GLN A 53 9.04 19.39 -11.05
C GLN A 53 7.94 19.53 -12.12
N HIS A 54 7.72 18.50 -12.93
CA HIS A 54 6.71 18.50 -14.00
C HIS A 54 5.32 18.04 -13.54
N CYS A 55 5.18 17.63 -12.27
CA CYS A 55 3.91 17.15 -11.75
C CYS A 55 2.92 18.32 -11.55
N PRO A 56 1.72 18.28 -12.18
CA PRO A 56 0.76 19.39 -12.11
C PRO A 56 0.33 19.74 -10.68
N ALA A 57 0.30 21.03 -10.35
CA ALA A 57 -0.09 21.50 -9.01
C ALA A 57 -1.54 21.13 -8.65
N GLU A 58 -2.44 21.11 -9.64
CA GLU A 58 -3.83 20.69 -9.47
C GLU A 58 -3.95 19.22 -9.09
N PHE A 59 -3.10 18.36 -9.66
CA PHE A 59 -3.03 16.95 -9.31
C PHE A 59 -2.60 16.78 -7.85
N LYS A 60 -1.52 17.46 -7.43
CA LYS A 60 -1.01 17.38 -6.04
C LYS A 60 -2.08 17.78 -5.03
N THR A 61 -2.82 18.85 -5.32
CA THR A 61 -3.89 19.38 -4.46
C THR A 61 -5.08 18.43 -4.39
N SER A 62 -5.53 17.92 -5.54
CA SER A 62 -6.66 16.98 -5.63
C SER A 62 -6.33 15.63 -4.98
N ALA A 63 -5.14 15.09 -5.25
CA ALA A 63 -4.64 13.87 -4.64
C ALA A 63 -4.59 13.99 -3.11
N ARG A 64 -4.05 15.09 -2.57
CA ARG A 64 -4.01 15.34 -1.12
C ARG A 64 -5.41 15.39 -0.50
N SER A 65 -6.37 16.04 -1.16
CA SER A 65 -7.77 16.13 -0.70
C SER A 65 -8.48 14.78 -0.74
N LEU A 66 -8.36 14.03 -1.84
CA LEU A 66 -9.03 12.74 -2.03
C LEU A 66 -8.43 11.66 -1.13
N LEU A 67 -7.11 11.52 -1.12
CA LEU A 67 -6.41 10.56 -0.26
C LEU A 67 -6.63 10.88 1.22
N GLY A 68 -6.67 12.17 1.58
CA GLY A 68 -7.00 12.64 2.93
C GLY A 68 -8.42 12.29 3.37
N LYS A 69 -9.39 12.19 2.45
CA LYS A 69 -10.78 11.76 2.75
C LYS A 69 -10.94 10.24 2.81
N MET A 70 -10.11 9.50 2.08
CA MET A 70 -10.08 8.03 2.09
C MET A 70 -9.45 7.44 3.37
N THR A 71 -9.14 8.30 4.35
CA THR A 71 -8.40 7.99 5.57
C THR A 71 -9.14 7.10 6.59
N GLY A 72 -10.35 6.61 6.26
CA GLY A 72 -11.05 5.61 7.08
C GLY A 72 -10.73 4.15 6.73
N LEU A 73 -10.23 3.85 5.52
CA LEU A 73 -10.14 2.45 5.03
C LEU A 73 -8.77 2.04 4.44
N LEU A 74 -7.90 2.99 4.08
CA LEU A 74 -6.65 2.72 3.33
C LEU A 74 -5.36 3.22 4.00
N VAL A 75 -5.45 3.96 5.11
CA VAL A 75 -4.30 4.64 5.79
C VAL A 75 -3.25 3.69 6.30
N SER A 76 -3.63 2.45 6.56
CA SER A 76 -2.70 1.50 7.09
C SER A 76 -1.56 1.19 6.11
N VAL A 77 -1.75 1.18 4.79
CA VAL A 77 -0.74 0.62 3.87
C VAL A 77 0.06 1.67 3.09
N LEU A 78 -0.44 2.91 2.94
CA LEU A 78 0.16 3.88 2.01
C LEU A 78 1.01 4.99 2.65
N PHE A 79 0.94 5.19 3.98
CA PHE A 79 1.54 6.38 4.61
C PHE A 79 2.06 6.26 6.05
N CYS A 80 2.06 5.07 6.64
CA CYS A 80 3.19 4.76 7.52
C CYS A 80 4.16 3.94 6.66
#